data_AF-A0A450XMZ8-F1
#
_entry.id   AF-A0A450XMZ8-F1
#
_cell.length_a   1.000
_cell.length_b   1.000
_cell.length_c   1.000
_cell.angle_alpha   90.00
_cell.angle_beta   90.00
_cell.angle_gamma   90.00
#
_symmetry.space_group_name_H-M   'P 1'
#
loop_
_entity.id
_entity.type
_entity.pdbx_description
1 polymer ?
#
loop_
_entity_poly.entity_id
_entity_poly.type
_entity_poly.pdbx_seq_one_letter_code
_entity_poly.pdbx_strand_id
1 'polypeptide(L)'
;MAIKLSTSDELYRKLVEESEEHWLLGLVTFASIEEQRIEWTRHHKDNNGKPPTPDEIRNWYEQQTEKMLMRVGKNSENRLQEYSREVLGSIIEEHKKETEESLIIREIKKSRRFWPQFWVNIAGGTVGAMLFAILLFAIAFVVLSDTSPMQLVEHLKEKTEVGRSRYAEKATASDKA
;
A
#
# COMPACT_ATOMS: atom_id res chain seq x y z
N MET A 1 13.13 -8.21 -54.73
CA MET A 1 14.57 -8.18 -55.10
C MET A 1 15.20 -9.41 -54.48
N ALA A 2 15.91 -10.27 -55.22
CA ALA A 2 16.56 -11.42 -54.60
C ALA A 2 17.73 -10.92 -53.76
N ILE A 3 17.66 -11.10 -52.46
CA ILE A 3 18.78 -10.78 -51.58
C ILE A 3 19.80 -11.88 -51.78
N LYS A 4 20.99 -11.51 -52.27
CA LYS A 4 22.11 -12.44 -52.37
C LYS A 4 23.01 -12.22 -51.15
N LEU A 5 22.93 -13.13 -50.19
CA LEU A 5 23.85 -13.19 -49.06
C LEU A 5 24.84 -14.30 -49.34
N SER A 6 26.12 -13.99 -49.32
CA SER A 6 27.19 -14.93 -49.67
C SER A 6 28.16 -15.15 -48.53
N THR A 7 28.17 -14.25 -47.53
CA THR A 7 29.11 -14.25 -46.41
C THR A 7 28.47 -13.81 -45.11
N SER A 8 29.14 -14.12 -43.99
CA SER A 8 28.80 -13.60 -42.66
C SER A 8 28.84 -12.07 -42.61
N ASP A 9 29.80 -11.44 -43.28
CA ASP A 9 29.95 -9.97 -43.25
C ASP A 9 28.79 -9.28 -43.98
N GLU A 10 28.34 -9.84 -45.11
CA GLU A 10 27.16 -9.34 -45.82
C GLU A 10 25.89 -9.51 -44.99
N LEU A 11 25.78 -10.63 -44.26
CA LEU A 11 24.66 -10.87 -43.35
C LEU A 11 24.66 -9.89 -42.18
N TYR A 12 25.83 -9.66 -41.56
CA TYR A 12 26.01 -8.70 -40.48
C TYR A 12 25.65 -7.29 -40.93
N ARG A 13 26.26 -6.82 -42.04
CA ARG A 13 25.98 -5.50 -42.60
C ARG A 13 24.49 -5.32 -42.84
N LYS A 14 23.84 -6.30 -43.46
CA LYS A 14 22.41 -6.23 -43.74
C LYS A 14 21.53 -6.17 -42.48
N LEU A 15 21.80 -7.03 -41.49
CA LEU A 15 20.93 -7.17 -40.32
C LEU A 15 21.20 -6.15 -39.22
N VAL A 16 22.40 -5.58 -39.19
CA VAL A 16 22.88 -4.74 -38.07
C VAL A 16 23.17 -3.32 -38.52
N GLU A 17 23.90 -3.14 -39.63
CA GLU A 17 24.36 -1.82 -40.08
C GLU A 17 23.34 -1.11 -40.98
N GLU A 18 22.73 -1.84 -41.90
CA GLU A 18 21.78 -1.33 -42.91
C GLU A 18 20.31 -1.50 -42.49
N SER A 19 20.05 -2.14 -41.34
CA SER A 19 18.69 -2.44 -40.89
C SER A 19 18.01 -1.20 -40.31
N GLU A 20 16.70 -1.06 -40.58
CA GLU A 20 15.84 -0.06 -39.91
C GLU A 20 15.44 -0.49 -38.49
N GLU A 21 15.62 -1.77 -38.16
CA GLU A 21 15.34 -2.32 -36.84
C GLU A 21 16.42 -1.94 -35.81
N HIS A 22 16.09 -2.07 -34.51
CA HIS A 22 17.03 -1.79 -33.44
C HIS A 22 18.28 -2.68 -33.51
N TRP A 23 19.48 -2.11 -33.37
CA TRP A 23 20.77 -2.79 -33.52
C TRP A 23 20.89 -4.11 -32.72
N LEU A 24 20.37 -4.13 -31.49
CA LEU A 24 20.39 -5.33 -30.64
C LEU A 24 19.54 -6.47 -31.24
N LEU A 25 18.38 -6.15 -31.82
CA LEU A 25 17.57 -7.13 -32.52
C LEU A 25 18.36 -7.70 -33.70
N GLY A 26 18.98 -6.82 -34.49
CA GLY A 26 19.87 -7.19 -35.58
C GLY A 26 20.98 -8.16 -35.15
N LEU A 27 21.67 -7.88 -34.03
CA LEU A 27 22.73 -8.74 -33.50
C LEU A 27 22.22 -10.11 -33.05
N VAL A 28 21.08 -10.16 -32.35
CA VAL A 28 20.50 -11.44 -31.91
C VAL A 28 20.04 -12.26 -33.11
N THR A 29 19.47 -11.61 -34.13
CA THR A 29 19.08 -12.28 -35.38
C THR A 29 20.31 -12.80 -36.13
N PHE A 30 21.35 -11.98 -36.26
CA PHE A 30 22.63 -12.39 -36.84
C PHE A 30 23.21 -13.61 -36.11
N ALA A 31 23.33 -13.55 -34.79
CA ALA A 31 23.85 -14.65 -33.97
C ALA A 31 23.01 -15.94 -34.13
N SER A 32 21.69 -15.81 -34.21
CA SER A 32 20.77 -16.95 -34.38
C SER A 32 20.93 -17.63 -35.75
N ILE A 33 21.29 -16.90 -36.80
CA ILE A 33 21.56 -17.46 -38.14
C ILE A 33 22.95 -18.09 -38.17
N GLU A 34 23.95 -17.42 -37.58
CA GLU A 34 25.30 -17.96 -37.48
C GLU A 34 25.34 -19.25 -36.64
N GLU A 35 24.51 -19.37 -35.61
CA GLU A 35 24.32 -20.61 -34.86
C GLU A 35 23.85 -21.75 -35.78
N GLN A 36 22.82 -21.52 -36.61
CA GLN A 36 22.34 -22.52 -37.58
C GLN A 36 23.43 -22.91 -38.58
N ARG A 37 24.24 -21.95 -39.03
CA ARG A 37 25.39 -22.19 -39.93
C ARG A 37 26.45 -23.06 -39.26
N ILE A 38 26.76 -22.81 -37.98
CA ILE A 38 27.68 -23.62 -37.18
C ILE A 38 27.14 -25.03 -37.00
N GLU A 39 25.87 -25.19 -36.65
CA GLU A 39 25.23 -26.49 -36.48
C GLU A 39 25.22 -27.30 -37.78
N TRP A 40 24.87 -26.65 -38.89
CA TRP A 40 24.96 -27.25 -40.23
C TRP A 40 26.39 -27.70 -40.55
N THR A 41 27.39 -26.87 -40.24
CA THR A 41 28.82 -27.20 -40.44
C THR A 41 29.22 -28.45 -39.65
N ARG A 42 28.75 -28.58 -38.41
CA ARG A 42 28.98 -29.77 -37.57
C ARG A 42 28.33 -31.01 -38.19
N HIS A 43 27.04 -30.91 -38.55
CA HIS A 43 26.31 -32.02 -39.15
C HIS A 43 26.90 -32.47 -40.50
N HIS A 44 27.33 -31.52 -41.33
CA HIS A 44 28.03 -31.80 -42.58
C HIS A 44 29.32 -32.58 -42.33
N LYS A 45 30.11 -32.18 -41.33
CA LYS A 45 31.36 -32.87 -40.96
C LYS A 45 31.09 -34.29 -40.49
N ASP A 46 30.08 -34.48 -39.65
CA ASP A 46 29.74 -35.78 -39.09
C ASP A 46 29.28 -36.76 -40.17
N ASN A 47 28.54 -36.28 -41.18
CA ASN A 47 28.04 -37.11 -42.28
C ASN A 47 29.07 -37.37 -43.39
N ASN A 48 29.90 -36.38 -43.71
CA ASN A 48 30.80 -36.43 -44.87
C ASN A 48 32.27 -36.69 -44.48
N GLY A 49 32.57 -36.78 -43.19
CA GLY A 49 33.92 -37.02 -42.64
C GLY A 49 34.87 -35.83 -42.74
N LYS A 50 34.42 -34.68 -43.27
CA LYS A 50 35.22 -33.47 -43.47
C LYS A 50 34.39 -32.20 -43.32
N PRO A 51 34.97 -31.09 -42.84
CA PRO A 51 34.28 -29.80 -42.80
C PRO A 51 33.88 -29.35 -44.22
N PRO A 52 32.80 -28.56 -44.35
CA PRO A 52 32.40 -27.99 -45.62
C PRO A 52 33.49 -27.05 -46.16
N THR A 53 33.62 -27.03 -47.48
CA THR A 53 34.48 -26.11 -48.23
C THR A 53 33.93 -24.68 -48.19
N PRO A 54 34.77 -23.66 -48.49
CA PRO A 54 34.31 -22.28 -48.57
C PRO A 54 33.15 -22.07 -49.57
N ASP A 55 33.15 -22.81 -50.68
CA ASP A 55 32.07 -22.76 -51.67
C ASP A 55 30.76 -23.35 -51.14
N GLU A 56 30.82 -24.43 -50.36
CA GLU A 56 29.64 -25.02 -49.71
C GLU A 56 29.08 -24.09 -48.63
N ILE A 57 29.93 -23.40 -47.87
CA ILE A 57 29.52 -22.38 -46.90
C ILE A 57 28.85 -21.20 -47.63
N ARG A 58 29.43 -20.72 -48.73
CA ARG A 58 28.83 -19.66 -49.55
C ARG A 58 27.45 -20.09 -50.06
N ASN A 59 27.34 -21.30 -50.60
CA ASN A 59 26.07 -21.85 -51.08
C ASN A 59 25.03 -21.95 -49.96
N TRP A 60 25.46 -22.25 -48.72
CA TRP A 60 24.57 -22.23 -47.56
C TRP A 60 24.01 -20.83 -47.31
N TYR A 61 24.83 -19.78 -47.36
CA TYR A 61 24.34 -18.40 -47.23
C TYR A 61 23.40 -18.00 -48.37
N GLU A 62 23.71 -18.40 -49.61
CA GLU A 62 22.90 -18.04 -50.79
C GLU A 62 21.52 -18.72 -50.78
N GLN A 63 21.35 -19.79 -50.02
CA GLN A 63 20.07 -20.46 -49.81
C GLN A 63 19.17 -19.75 -48.78
N GLN A 64 19.69 -18.75 -48.05
CA GLN A 64 18.92 -18.04 -47.04
C GLN A 64 17.92 -17.09 -47.71
N THR A 65 16.64 -17.45 -47.61
CA THR A 65 15.56 -16.63 -48.18
C THR A 65 15.19 -15.48 -47.25
N GLU A 66 14.68 -14.39 -47.83
CA GLU A 66 14.14 -13.26 -47.06
C GLU A 66 13.10 -13.68 -46.02
N LYS A 67 12.23 -14.63 -46.39
CA LYS A 67 11.23 -15.20 -45.48
C LYS A 67 11.87 -15.92 -44.28
N MET A 68 12.99 -16.60 -44.48
CA MET A 68 13.75 -17.22 -43.40
C MET A 68 14.34 -16.16 -42.48
N LEU A 69 14.97 -15.12 -43.05
CA LEU A 69 15.52 -14.00 -42.27
C LEU A 69 14.45 -13.31 -41.42
N MET A 70 13.29 -13.01 -42.00
CA MET A 70 12.16 -12.41 -41.27
C MET A 70 11.65 -13.32 -40.14
N ARG A 71 11.57 -14.63 -40.38
CA ARG A 71 11.16 -15.60 -39.35
C ARG A 71 12.15 -15.63 -38.20
N VAL A 72 13.45 -15.68 -38.50
CA VAL A 72 14.48 -15.66 -37.45
C VAL A 72 14.45 -14.33 -36.72
N GLY A 73 14.27 -13.21 -37.41
CA GLY A 73 14.08 -11.88 -36.83
C GLY A 73 12.94 -11.85 -35.80
N LYS A 74 11.76 -12.34 -36.17
CA LYS A 74 10.62 -12.44 -35.27
C LYS A 74 10.90 -13.34 -34.05
N ASN A 75 11.62 -14.43 -34.25
CA ASN A 75 12.01 -15.30 -33.14
C ASN A 75 13.01 -14.62 -32.20
N SER A 76 13.96 -13.85 -32.73
CA SER A 76 14.89 -13.04 -31.94
C SER A 76 14.17 -11.97 -31.14
N GLU A 77 13.18 -11.30 -31.74
CA GLU A 77 12.35 -10.31 -31.07
C GLU A 77 11.61 -10.95 -29.89
N ASN A 78 10.94 -12.09 -30.12
CA ASN A 78 10.24 -12.81 -29.06
C ASN A 78 11.17 -13.19 -27.90
N ARG A 79 12.38 -13.68 -28.21
CA ARG A 79 13.40 -14.03 -27.19
C ARG A 79 13.88 -12.82 -26.41
N LEU A 80 14.10 -11.69 -27.08
CA LEU A 80 14.46 -10.44 -26.41
C LEU A 80 13.33 -9.94 -25.49
N GLN A 81 12.08 -10.04 -25.94
CA GLN A 81 10.92 -9.69 -25.10
C GLN A 81 10.79 -10.63 -23.90
N GLU A 82 11.02 -11.93 -24.08
CA GLU A 82 10.98 -12.92 -22.99
C GLU A 82 12.09 -12.66 -21.97
N TYR A 83 13.34 -12.47 -22.43
CA TYR A 83 14.46 -12.11 -21.56
C TYR A 83 14.22 -10.79 -20.82
N SER A 84 13.68 -9.77 -21.51
CA SER A 84 13.30 -8.51 -20.88
C SER A 84 12.24 -8.71 -19.79
N ARG A 85 11.22 -9.54 -20.04
CA ARG A 85 10.22 -9.91 -19.02
C ARG A 85 10.81 -10.66 -17.85
N GLU A 86 11.79 -11.53 -18.05
CA GLU A 86 12.47 -12.26 -16.97
C GLU A 86 13.29 -11.32 -16.09
N VAL A 87 14.14 -10.50 -16.72
CA VAL A 87 14.99 -9.53 -16.01
C VAL A 87 14.13 -8.49 -15.30
N LEU A 88 13.15 -7.89 -15.98
CA LEU A 88 12.26 -6.92 -15.36
C LEU A 88 11.29 -7.57 -14.37
N GLY A 89 10.89 -8.81 -14.58
CA GLY A 89 10.02 -9.56 -13.68
C GLY A 89 10.65 -9.69 -12.30
N SER A 90 11.93 -10.07 -12.24
CA SER A 90 12.67 -10.12 -10.97
C SER A 90 12.73 -8.76 -10.25
N ILE A 91 12.96 -7.67 -10.99
CA ILE A 91 13.04 -6.31 -10.46
C ILE A 91 11.68 -5.80 -9.98
N ILE A 92 10.62 -6.04 -10.79
CA ILE A 92 9.26 -5.61 -10.48
C ILE A 92 8.72 -6.39 -9.28
N GLU A 93 9.01 -7.68 -9.17
CA GLU A 93 8.56 -8.49 -8.04
C GLU A 93 9.28 -8.13 -6.73
N GLU A 94 10.56 -7.77 -6.80
CA GLU A 94 11.32 -7.20 -5.68
C GLU A 94 10.72 -5.86 -5.22
N HIS A 95 10.49 -4.92 -6.13
CA HIS A 95 9.89 -3.62 -5.79
C HIS A 95 8.43 -3.70 -5.37
N LYS A 96 7.66 -4.68 -5.89
CA LYS A 96 6.28 -4.91 -5.48
C LYS A 96 6.21 -5.39 -4.03
N LYS A 97 7.09 -6.31 -3.61
CA LYS A 97 7.19 -6.74 -2.21
C LYS A 97 7.58 -5.58 -1.30
N GLU A 98 8.58 -4.77 -1.69
CA GLU A 98 9.00 -3.59 -0.92
C GLU A 98 7.87 -2.55 -0.80
N THR A 99 7.07 -2.38 -1.86
CA THR A 99 5.90 -1.48 -1.85
C THR A 99 4.76 -2.03 -0.99
N GLU A 100 4.46 -3.32 -1.08
CA GLU A 100 3.44 -3.97 -0.24
C GLU A 100 3.82 -3.92 1.25
N GLU A 101 5.07 -4.24 1.60
CA GLU A 101 5.56 -4.13 2.97
C GLU A 101 5.52 -2.69 3.50
N SER A 102 5.92 -1.71 2.69
CA SER A 102 5.88 -0.29 3.10
C SER A 102 4.44 0.23 3.25
N LEU A 103 3.49 -0.21 2.42
CA LEU A 103 2.06 0.09 2.56
C LEU A 103 1.49 -0.56 3.82
N ILE A 104 1.77 -1.85 4.06
CA ILE A 104 1.33 -2.57 5.27
C ILE A 104 1.89 -1.89 6.53
N ILE A 105 3.19 -1.56 6.56
CA ILE A 105 3.82 -0.85 7.68
C ILE A 105 3.19 0.53 7.90
N ARG A 106 2.86 1.25 6.82
CA ARG A 106 2.20 2.57 6.89
C ARG A 106 0.77 2.46 7.42
N GLU A 107 0.02 1.45 7.01
CA GLU A 107 -1.35 1.16 7.48
C GLU A 107 -1.34 0.77 8.96
N ILE A 108 -0.41 -0.10 9.38
CA ILE A 108 -0.20 -0.48 10.78
C ILE A 108 0.18 0.75 11.64
N LYS A 109 1.07 1.62 11.15
CA LYS A 109 1.44 2.87 11.85
C LYS A 109 0.26 3.83 11.99
N LYS A 110 -0.61 3.94 10.98
CA LYS A 110 -1.84 4.75 11.06
C LYS A 110 -2.80 4.16 12.09
N SER A 111 -3.03 2.85 12.08
CA SER A 111 -3.88 2.14 13.04
C SER A 111 -3.38 2.33 14.49
N ARG A 112 -2.06 2.28 14.73
CA ARG A 112 -1.47 2.53 16.06
C ARG A 112 -1.68 3.97 16.58
N ARG A 113 -1.90 4.97 15.71
CA ARG A 113 -2.22 6.35 16.10
C ARG A 113 -3.70 6.56 16.45
N PHE A 114 -4.61 5.68 16.02
CA PHE A 114 -6.02 5.77 16.39
C PHE A 114 -6.28 5.39 17.86
N TRP A 115 -5.52 4.44 18.39
CA TRP A 115 -5.68 3.95 19.76
C TRP A 115 -5.53 5.05 20.84
N PRO A 116 -4.48 5.90 20.83
CA PRO A 116 -4.34 6.97 21.82
C PRO A 116 -5.51 7.97 21.79
N GLN A 117 -5.97 8.38 20.60
CA GLN A 117 -7.05 9.37 20.47
C GLN A 117 -8.39 8.80 20.95
N PHE A 118 -8.65 7.51 20.67
CA PHE A 118 -9.84 6.80 21.14
C PHE A 118 -9.90 6.77 22.68
N TRP A 119 -8.80 6.41 23.35
CA TRP A 119 -8.76 6.37 24.82
C TRP A 119 -8.83 7.75 25.47
N VAL A 120 -8.22 8.79 24.87
CA VAL A 120 -8.32 10.16 25.38
C VAL A 120 -9.76 10.68 25.33
N ASN A 121 -10.49 10.40 24.23
CA ASN A 121 -11.89 10.80 24.11
C ASN A 121 -12.81 10.03 25.08
N ILE A 122 -12.55 8.74 25.30
CA ILE A 122 -13.28 7.95 26.31
C ILE A 122 -13.01 8.53 27.70
N ALA A 123 -11.75 8.80 28.06
CA ALA A 123 -11.42 9.39 29.36
C ALA A 123 -12.10 10.75 29.57
N GLY A 124 -12.14 11.61 28.54
CA GLY A 124 -12.87 12.88 28.59
C GLY A 124 -14.38 12.71 28.83
N GLY A 125 -15.02 11.78 28.11
CA GLY A 125 -16.43 11.46 28.28
C GLY A 125 -16.75 10.86 29.65
N THR A 126 -15.88 9.99 30.17
CA THR A 126 -16.03 9.39 31.50
C THR A 126 -15.88 10.43 32.62
N VAL A 127 -14.92 11.34 32.52
CA VAL A 127 -14.76 12.44 33.49
C VAL A 127 -16.00 13.35 33.48
N GLY A 128 -16.54 13.67 32.30
CA GLY A 128 -17.78 14.44 32.19
C GLY A 128 -18.99 13.74 32.82
N ALA A 129 -19.18 12.45 32.54
CA ALA A 129 -20.24 11.65 33.14
C ALA A 129 -20.09 11.53 34.67
N MET A 130 -18.86 11.40 35.16
CA MET A 130 -18.55 11.34 36.58
C MET A 130 -18.87 12.67 37.29
N LEU A 131 -18.47 13.81 36.71
CA LEU A 131 -18.81 15.14 37.24
C LEU A 131 -20.32 15.38 37.23
N PHE A 132 -21.01 14.96 36.17
CA PHE A 132 -22.47 15.06 36.09
C PHE A 132 -23.17 14.19 37.14
N ALA A 133 -22.68 12.97 37.38
CA ALA A 133 -23.20 12.10 38.42
C ALA A 133 -23.01 12.70 39.83
N ILE A 134 -21.84 13.32 40.10
CA ILE A 134 -21.58 14.02 41.36
C ILE A 134 -22.55 15.19 41.53
N LEU A 135 -22.80 15.97 40.47
CA LEU A 135 -23.75 17.08 40.50
C LEU A 135 -25.18 16.60 40.78
N LEU A 136 -25.63 15.55 40.10
CA LEU A 136 -26.96 14.96 40.35
C LEU A 136 -27.08 14.42 41.77
N PHE A 137 -26.03 13.79 42.30
CA PHE A 137 -26.00 13.32 43.67
C PHE A 137 -26.11 14.47 44.68
N ALA A 138 -25.41 15.59 44.45
CA ALA A 138 -25.52 16.77 45.29
C ALA A 138 -26.92 17.39 45.27
N ILE A 139 -27.55 17.50 44.10
CA ILE A 139 -28.93 17.99 43.95
C ILE A 139 -29.90 17.05 44.67
N ALA A 140 -29.79 15.74 44.43
CA ALA A 140 -30.63 14.74 45.08
C ALA A 140 -30.47 14.76 46.59
N PHE A 141 -29.24 14.92 47.10
CA PHE A 141 -28.96 15.06 48.52
C PHE A 141 -29.66 16.28 49.12
N VAL A 142 -29.61 17.45 48.46
CA VAL A 142 -30.31 18.66 48.94
C VAL A 142 -31.83 18.49 48.94
N VAL A 143 -32.39 17.87 47.89
CA VAL A 143 -33.84 17.66 47.75
C VAL A 143 -34.36 16.61 48.74
N LEU A 144 -33.61 15.52 48.95
CA LEU A 144 -34.06 14.37 49.74
C LEU A 144 -33.66 14.45 51.22
N SER A 145 -32.69 15.29 51.59
CA SER A 145 -32.23 15.41 52.99
C SER A 145 -32.98 16.48 53.80
N ASP A 146 -34.22 16.79 53.42
CA ASP A 146 -35.21 17.52 54.23
C ASP A 146 -34.64 18.73 55.01
N THR A 147 -34.05 19.71 54.31
CA THR A 147 -34.16 21.09 54.81
C THR A 147 -35.54 21.60 54.42
N SER A 148 -36.56 21.10 55.10
CA SER A 148 -37.94 21.56 54.96
C SER A 148 -38.01 23.05 55.32
N PRO A 149 -38.32 23.96 54.37
CA PRO A 149 -38.52 25.38 54.67
C PRO A 149 -39.66 25.60 55.68
N MET A 150 -40.55 24.61 55.83
CA MET A 150 -41.68 24.65 56.75
C MET A 150 -41.27 24.51 58.23
N GLN A 151 -40.27 23.69 58.57
CA GLN A 151 -39.83 23.53 59.98
C GLN A 151 -39.09 24.77 60.50
N LEU A 152 -38.40 25.50 59.62
CA LEU A 152 -37.72 26.75 59.98
C LEU A 152 -38.72 27.87 60.29
N VAL A 153 -39.86 27.90 59.60
CA VAL A 153 -40.94 28.87 59.83
C VAL A 153 -41.73 28.53 61.10
N GLU A 154 -41.92 27.24 61.39
CA GLU A 154 -42.62 26.79 62.59
C GLU A 154 -41.87 27.14 63.88
N HIS A 155 -40.55 26.94 63.91
CA HIS A 155 -39.72 27.36 65.05
C HIS A 155 -39.63 28.89 65.24
N LEU A 156 -39.78 29.67 64.16
CA LEU A 156 -39.85 31.13 64.27
C LEU A 156 -41.21 31.60 64.80
N LYS A 157 -42.30 30.92 64.43
CA LYS A 157 -43.66 31.23 64.88
C LYS A 157 -43.89 30.85 66.34
N GLU A 158 -43.39 29.69 66.77
CA GLU A 158 -43.45 29.23 68.16
C GLU A 158 -42.66 30.15 69.11
N LYS A 159 -41.46 30.60 68.71
CA LYS A 159 -40.68 31.58 69.50
C LYS A 159 -41.36 32.95 69.63
N THR A 160 -42.14 33.37 68.63
CA THR A 160 -42.85 34.65 68.68
C THR A 160 -44.14 34.58 69.50
N GLU A 161 -44.83 33.44 69.54
CA GLU A 161 -46.03 33.23 70.37
C GLU A 161 -45.69 32.97 71.85
N VAL A 162 -44.66 32.16 72.14
CA VAL A 162 -44.19 31.92 73.52
C VAL A 162 -43.57 33.19 74.13
N GLY A 163 -42.93 34.04 73.30
CA GLY A 163 -42.47 35.36 73.72
C GLY A 163 -43.63 36.27 74.10
N ARG A 164 -44.69 36.33 73.30
CA ARG A 164 -45.85 37.22 73.51
C ARG A 164 -46.70 36.80 74.73
N SER A 165 -46.85 35.49 74.98
CA SER A 165 -47.56 34.96 76.15
C SER A 165 -46.85 35.29 77.48
N ARG A 166 -45.51 35.20 77.52
CA ARG A 166 -44.73 35.58 78.71
C ARG A 166 -44.73 37.08 79.04
N TYR A 167 -44.94 37.96 78.05
CA TYR A 167 -45.13 39.39 78.30
C TYR A 167 -46.55 39.71 78.79
N ALA A 168 -47.58 38.97 78.33
CA ALA A 168 -48.96 39.14 78.78
C ALA A 168 -49.19 38.65 80.22
N GLU A 169 -48.53 37.56 80.63
CA GLU A 169 -48.61 37.01 81.99
C GLU A 169 -47.88 37.88 83.03
N LYS A 170 -46.78 38.55 82.65
CA LYS A 170 -46.11 39.53 83.53
C LYS A 170 -46.90 40.83 83.68
N ALA A 171 -47.66 41.25 82.66
CA ALA A 171 -48.47 42.46 82.72
C ALA A 171 -49.71 42.30 83.63
N THR A 172 -50.29 41.11 83.73
CA THR A 172 -51.45 40.84 84.61
C THR A 172 -51.07 40.49 86.06
N ALA A 173 -49.84 40.01 86.30
CA ALA A 173 -49.31 39.80 87.64
C ALA A 173 -48.83 41.10 88.32
N SER A 174 -48.51 42.15 87.55
CA SER A 174 -48.08 43.46 88.06
C SER A 174 -49.23 44.39 88.47
N ASP A 175 -50.48 44.04 88.14
CA ASP A 175 -51.69 44.85 88.44
C ASP A 175 -52.50 44.29 89.63
N LYS A 176 -51.92 43.32 90.36
CA LYS A 176 -52.48 42.69 91.58
C LYS A 176 -51.52 42.71 92.77
N ALA A 177 -50.53 43.61 92.75
CA ALA A 177 -49.62 43.89 93.87
C ALA A 177 -49.77 45.34 94.33
#